data_AF-X1NY18-F1
#
_entry.id   AF-X1NY18-F1
#
_cell.length_a   1.000
_cell.length_b   1.000
_cell.length_c   1.000
_cell.angle_alpha   90.00
_cell.angle_beta   90.00
_cell.angle_gamma   90.00
#
_symmetry.space_group_name_H-M   'P 1'
#
loop_
_entity.id
_entity.type
_entity.pdbx_description
1 polymer ?
#
loop_
_entity_poly.entity_id
_entity_poly.type
_entity_poly.pdbx_seq_one_letter_code
_entity_poly.pdbx_strand_id
1 'polypeptide(L)' 'MIMSISKKGDKVKLSIHICDICASERQMKFDIFRLKRTRVRGKNPCAICNAPTNWAYTGIADSETEAEQIKEKLT' A
#
# COMPACT_ATOMS: atom_id res chain seq x y z
N MET A 1 0.61 -1.43 -11.88
CA MET A 1 0.52 -1.24 -10.41
C MET A 1 -0.54 -2.16 -9.85
N ILE A 2 -0.16 -3.17 -9.06
CA ILE A 2 -1.13 -4.10 -8.45
C ILE A 2 -1.55 -3.47 -7.12
N MET A 3 -2.55 -2.60 -7.19
CA MET A 3 -3.30 -2.14 -6.04
C MET A 3 -4.63 -2.88 -6.02
N SER A 4 -4.91 -3.59 -4.94
CA SER A 4 -6.23 -4.17 -4.70
C SER A 4 -6.98 -3.26 -3.75
N ILE A 5 -8.04 -2.64 -4.25
CA ILE A 5 -9.01 -1.88 -3.45
C ILE A 5 -10.18 -2.81 -3.19
N SER A 6 -10.51 -3.06 -1.92
CA SER A 6 -11.66 -3.88 -1.55
C SER A 6 -12.48 -3.13 -0.51
N LYS A 7 -13.74 -2.85 -0.85
CA LYS A 7 -14.70 -2.21 0.04
C LYS A 7 -15.25 -3.25 1.01
N LYS A 8 -15.20 -2.97 2.31
CA LYS A 8 -15.72 -3.87 3.35
C LYS A 8 -16.61 -3.05 4.29
N GLY A 9 -17.88 -2.90 3.92
CA GLY A 9 -18.80 -1.96 4.57
C GLY A 9 -18.41 -0.51 4.27
N ASP A 10 -18.39 0.34 5.29
CA ASP A 10 -17.99 1.76 5.17
C ASP A 10 -16.47 1.96 5.03
N LYS A 11 -15.66 0.92 5.27
CA LYS A 11 -14.19 1.03 5.21
C LYS A 11 -13.64 0.52 3.88
N VAL A 12 -12.64 1.21 3.36
CA VAL A 12 -11.92 0.84 2.14
C VAL A 12 -10.57 0.24 2.50
N LYS A 13 -10.36 -1.02 2.13
CA LYS A 13 -9.07 -1.70 2.33
C LYS A 13 -8.21 -1.51 1.09
N LEU A 14 -6.99 -1.02 1.27
CA LEU A 14 -6.00 -0.82 0.21
C LEU A 14 -4.82 -1.75 0.45
N SER A 15 -4.38 -2.48 -0.57
CA SER A 15 -3.16 -3.28 -0.52
C SER A 15 -2.21 -2.86 -1.62
N ILE A 16 -0.97 -2.51 -1.27
CA ILE A 16 0.07 -2.05 -2.19
C ILE A 16 1.35 -2.87 -1.99
N HIS A 17 1.98 -3.32 -3.07
CA HIS A 17 3.28 -3.99 -3.01
C HIS A 17 4.42 -2.96 -2.93
N ILE A 18 5.19 -2.98 -1.86
CA ILE A 18 6.33 -2.06 -1.65
C ILE A 18 7.55 -2.87 -1.20
N CYS A 19 8.76 -2.54 -1.68
CA CYS A 19 9.98 -3.19 -1.22
C CYS A 19 10.48 -2.58 0.11
N ASP A 20 11.31 -3.31 0.84
CA ASP A 20 11.79 -2.86 2.16
C ASP A 20 12.63 -1.58 2.08
N ILE A 21 13.35 -1.36 0.97
CA ILE A 21 14.14 -0.15 0.73
C ILE A 21 13.20 1.07 0.64
N CYS A 22 12.24 1.05 -0.29
CA CYS A 22 11.30 2.16 -0.45
C CYS A 22 10.39 2.34 0.76
N ALA A 23 10.07 1.26 1.48
CA ALA A 23 9.31 1.35 2.73
C ALA A 23 10.12 2.02 3.85
N SER A 24 11.43 1.77 3.93
CA SER A 24 12.32 2.38 4.92
C SER A 24 12.62 3.84 4.59
N GLU A 25 12.89 4.15 3.31
CA GLU A 25 13.10 5.54 2.86
C GLU A 25 11.87 6.42 3.05
N ARG A 26 10.67 5.85 2.91
CA ARG A 26 9.39 6.57 3.07
C ARG A 26 8.74 6.35 4.42
N GLN A 27 9.46 5.85 5.44
CA GLN A 27 8.93 5.64 6.79
C GLN A 27 8.17 6.86 7.35
N MET A 28 8.51 8.09 6.92
CA MET A 28 7.83 9.33 7.34
C MET A 28 6.59 9.72 6.51
N LYS A 29 6.40 9.23 5.27
CA LYS A 29 5.21 9.57 4.45
C LYS A 29 4.04 8.60 4.66
N PHE A 30 4.28 7.47 5.33
CA PHE A 30 3.28 6.46 5.63
C PHE A 30 2.71 6.52 7.05
N ASP A 31 3.20 7.42 7.92
CA ASP A 31 2.67 7.63 9.28
C ASP A 31 1.17 8.01 9.32
N ILE A 32 0.61 8.42 8.18
CA ILE A 32 -0.83 8.69 8.02
C ILE A 32 -1.66 7.39 8.05
N PHE A 33 -1.03 6.21 7.92
CA PHE A 33 -1.72 4.93 7.75
C PHE A 33 -1.20 3.88 8.73
N ARG A 34 -2.10 3.20 9.45
CA ARG A 34 -1.79 1.93 10.14
C ARG A 34 -1.59 0.82 9.08
N LEU A 35 -0.52 0.90 8.30
CA LEU A 35 -0.20 -0.10 7.29
C LEU A 35 0.25 -1.38 7.97
N LYS A 36 -0.56 -2.44 7.84
CA LYS A 36 -0.14 -3.77 8.24
C LYS A 36 0.74 -4.36 7.14
N ARG A 37 2.01 -4.58 7.46
CA ARG A 37 2.93 -5.33 6.60
C ARG A 37 2.49 -6.79 6.53
N THR A 38 2.30 -7.30 5.33
CA THR A 38 1.88 -8.68 5.07
C THR A 38 2.80 -9.30 4.02
N ARG A 39 3.24 -10.54 4.25
CA ARG A 39 4.02 -11.28 3.26
C ARG A 39 3.07 -11.90 2.23
N VAL A 40 3.35 -11.72 0.96
CA VAL A 40 2.56 -12.30 -0.14
C VAL A 40 3.33 -13.43 -0.81
N ARG A 41 2.59 -14.42 -1.33
CA ARG A 41 3.16 -15.54 -2.07
C ARG A 41 3.43 -15.07 -3.50
N GLY A 42 4.71 -15.06 -3.90
CA GLY A 42 5.16 -14.57 -5.20
C GLY A 42 5.84 -13.20 -5.13
N LYS A 43 6.78 -12.96 -6.06
CA LYS A 43 7.44 -11.65 -6.21
C LYS A 43 6.56 -10.78 -7.10
N ASN A 44 6.05 -9.69 -6.56
CA ASN A 44 5.30 -8.66 -7.28
C ASN A 44 6.19 -7.41 -7.46
N PRO A 45 6.00 -6.62 -8.51
CA PRO A 45 6.73 -5.37 -8.67
C PRO A 45 6.35 -4.36 -7.57
N CYS A 46 7.35 -3.68 -7.02
CA CYS A 46 7.14 -2.58 -6.09
C CYS A 46 6.44 -1.41 -6.81
N ALA A 47 5.42 -0.84 -6.19
CA ALA A 47 4.67 0.28 -6.75
C ALA A 47 5.51 1.55 -6.97
N ILE A 48 6.65 1.70 -6.28
CA ILE A 48 7.50 2.89 -6.32
C ILE A 48 8.67 2.70 -7.29
N CYS A 49 9.53 1.70 -7.04
CA CYS A 49 10.76 1.50 -7.81
C CYS A 49 10.69 0.32 -8.80
N ASN A 50 9.53 -0.33 -8.93
CA ASN A 50 9.32 -1.51 -9.77
C ASN A 50 10.19 -2.74 -9.42
N ALA A 51 11.00 -2.67 -8.36
CA ALA A 51 11.82 -3.79 -7.90
C ALA A 51 10.96 -4.95 -7.39
N PRO A 52 11.40 -6.21 -7.56
CA PRO A 52 10.64 -7.37 -7.10
C PRO A 52 10.55 -7.43 -5.57
N THR A 53 9.34 -7.48 -5.04
CA THR A 53 9.05 -7.56 -3.60
C THR A 53 8.03 -8.67 -3.29
N ASN A 54 8.22 -9.35 -2.16
CA ASN A 54 7.25 -10.28 -1.58
C ASN A 54 6.47 -9.65 -0.42
N TRP A 55 6.53 -8.32 -0.30
CA TRP A 55 5.84 -7.57 0.72
C TRP A 55 4.67 -6.80 0.14
N ALA A 56 3.57 -6.81 0.88
CA ALA A 56 2.42 -5.96 0.66
C ALA A 56 2.14 -5.17 1.94
N TYR A 57 1.81 -3.90 1.77
CA TYR A 57 1.39 -3.00 2.82
C TYR A 57 -0.09 -2.78 2.66
N THR A 58 -0.84 -3.10 3.72
CA THR A 58 -2.29 -3.00 3.71
C THR A 58 -2.76 -1.90 4.64
N GLY A 59 -3.42 -0.88 4.09
CA GLY A 59 -4.09 0.18 4.82
C GLY A 59 -5.60 -0.03 4.87
N ILE A 60 -6.22 0.63 5.85
CA ILE A 60 -7.68 0.79 5.94
C ILE A 60 -7.93 2.29 5.91
N ALA A 61 -8.74 2.74 4.97
CA ALA A 61 -9.25 4.10 4.89
C ALA A 61 -10.74 4.09 5.29
N ASP A 62 -11.21 5.18 5.90
CA ASP A 62 -12.61 5.33 6.31
C ASP A 62 -13.50 5.87 5.17
N SER A 63 -12.90 6.29 4.04
CA SER A 63 -13.63 6.73 2.84
C SER A 63 -12.92 6.40 1.52
N GLU A 64 -13.67 6.42 0.41
CA GLU A 64 -13.11 6.29 -0.96
C GLU A 64 -12.22 7.47 -1.34
N THR A 65 -12.54 8.68 -0.89
CA THR A 65 -11.73 9.88 -1.09
C THR A 65 -10.37 9.78 -0.41
N GLU A 66 -10.31 9.24 0.81
CA GLU A 66 -9.03 8.92 1.46
C GLU A 66 -8.25 7.86 0.67
N ALA A 67 -8.95 6.85 0.13
CA ALA A 67 -8.34 5.81 -0.69
C ALA A 67 -7.72 6.33 -2.00
N GLU A 68 -8.33 7.33 -2.63
CA GLU A 68 -7.80 7.99 -3.81
C GLU A 68 -6.62 8.91 -3.48
N GLN A 69 -6.70 9.70 -2.41
CA GLN A 69 -5.57 10.51 -1.94
C GLN A 69 -4.35 9.64 -1.59
N ILE A 70 -4.59 8.42 -1.09
CA ILE A 70 -3.54 7.41 -0.86
C ILE A 70 -2.87 7.02 -2.16
N LYS A 71 -3.67 6.76 -3.21
CA LYS A 71 -3.17 6.41 -4.54
C LYS A 71 -2.32 7.54 -5.12
N GLU A 72 -2.78 8.78 -5.04
CA GLU A 72 -2.04 9.93 -5.55
C GLU A 72 -0.71 10.15 -4.82
N LYS A 73 -0.67 10.06 -3.48
CA LYS A 73 0.58 10.22 -2.71
C LYS A 73 1.62 9.12 -2.95
N LEU A 74 1.17 7.97 -3.46
CA LEU A 74 2.00 6.81 -3.74
C LEU A 74 2.58 6.79 -5.16
N THR A 75 1.95 7.52 -6.09
CA THR A 75 2.38 7.66 -7.49
C THR A 75 3.44 8.76 -7.60
#